data_AF-A0A6G3XEL3-F1
#
_entry.id   AF-A0A6G3XEL3-F1
#
_cell.length_a   1.000
_cell.length_b   1.000
_cell.length_c   1.000
_cell.angle_alpha   90.00
_cell.angle_beta   90.00
_cell.angle_gamma   90.00
#
_symmetry.space_group_name_H-M   'P 1'
#
loop_
_entity.id
_entity.type
_entity.pdbx_description
1 polymer ?
#
loop_
_entity_poly.entity_id
_entity_poly.type
_entity_poly.pdbx_seq_one_letter_code
_entity_poly.pdbx_strand_id
1 'polypeptide(L)' 'MALLDGDEIVYVAQVPSKHSMRMFTEVGRRVLPHSTGVGKALLAHTPADEVRALLARTGMPAATEKT' A
#
# COMPACT_ATOMS: atom_id res chain seq x y z
N MET A 1 -8.19 6.95 -4.32
CA MET A 1 -8.54 6.61 -2.93
C MET A 1 -8.17 5.17 -2.66
N ALA A 2 -7.59 4.90 -1.50
CA ALA A 2 -7.27 3.55 -1.03
C ALA A 2 -7.55 3.46 0.47
N LEU A 3 -7.73 2.25 0.96
CA LEU A 3 -7.98 1.96 2.37
C LEU A 3 -7.15 0.75 2.82
N LEU A 4 -6.89 0.67 4.11
CA LEU A 4 -6.31 -0.53 4.73
C LEU A 4 -7.45 -1.53 4.99
N ASP A 5 -7.31 -2.75 4.47
CA ASP A 5 -8.23 -3.87 4.67
C ASP A 5 -7.44 -5.10 5.14
N GLY A 6 -7.54 -5.40 6.43
CA GLY A 6 -6.67 -6.36 7.09
C GLY A 6 -5.20 -5.92 6.98
N ASP A 7 -4.41 -6.74 6.30
CA ASP A 7 -2.97 -6.57 6.16
C ASP A 7 -2.56 -5.89 4.83
N GLU A 8 -3.52 -5.47 4.00
CA GLU A 8 -3.27 -4.95 2.65
C GLU A 8 -3.95 -3.61 2.38
N ILE A 9 -3.37 -2.84 1.47
CA ILE A 9 -4.00 -1.65 0.88
C ILE A 9 -4.86 -2.06 -0.30
N VAL A 10 -6.11 -1.60 -0.34
CA VAL A 10 -7.04 -1.80 -1.46
C VAL A 10 -7.33 -0.46 -2.12
N TYR A 11 -7.04 -0.36 -3.43
CA TYR A 11 -7.43 0.80 -4.22
C TYR A 11 -8.93 0.73 -4.54
N VAL A 12 -9.70 1.74 -4.12
CA VAL A 12 -11.17 1.77 -4.29
C VAL A 12 -11.65 2.86 -5.24
N ALA A 13 -10.79 3.82 -5.57
CA ALA A 13 -11.06 4.80 -6.61
C ALA A 13 -9.77 5.31 -7.23
N GLN A 14 -9.80 5.63 -8.52
CA GLN A 14 -8.69 6.23 -9.25
C GLN A 14 -9.23 7.31 -10.18
N VAL A 15 -8.50 8.41 -10.31
CA VAL A 15 -8.70 9.39 -11.38
C VAL A 15 -7.55 9.23 -12.37
N PRO A 16 -7.80 8.73 -13.59
CA PRO A 16 -6.73 8.51 -14.57
C PRO A 16 -6.18 9.84 -15.10
N SER A 17 -4.87 9.88 -15.37
CA SER A 17 -4.23 11.01 -16.05
C SER A 17 -4.55 10.98 -17.54
N LYS A 18 -4.62 12.17 -18.16
CA LYS A 18 -4.68 12.30 -19.63
C LYS A 18 -3.34 11.97 -20.30
N HIS A 19 -2.24 11.97 -19.53
CA HIS A 19 -0.92 11.57 -20.01
C HIS A 19 -0.78 10.06 -19.92
N SER A 20 -0.23 9.43 -20.97
CA SER A 20 -0.05 7.99 -21.02
C SER A 20 1.00 7.54 -20.00
N MET A 21 0.52 7.06 -18.86
CA MET A 21 1.32 6.38 -17.85
C MET A 21 0.52 5.18 -17.37
N ARG A 22 1.10 3.99 -17.47
CA ARG A 22 0.46 2.77 -16.98
C ARG A 22 0.64 2.69 -15.47
N MET A 23 -0.41 3.05 -14.73
CA MET A 23 -0.45 2.94 -13.28
C MET A 23 -0.86 1.52 -12.88
N PHE A 24 -0.09 0.89 -11.99
CA PHE A 24 -0.42 -0.43 -11.41
C PHE A 24 -1.39 -0.34 -10.21
N THR A 25 -2.23 0.69 -10.18
CA THR A 25 -3.12 1.05 -9.04
C THR A 25 -4.59 1.01 -9.45
N GLU A 26 -4.96 0.01 -10.25
CA GLU A 26 -6.34 -0.19 -10.70
C GLU A 26 -7.27 -0.42 -9.50
N VAL A 27 -8.53 -0.03 -9.63
CA VAL A 27 -9.55 -0.28 -8.60
C VAL A 27 -9.66 -1.79 -8.35
N GLY A 28 -9.66 -2.19 -7.08
CA GLY A 28 -9.65 -3.58 -6.62
C GLY A 28 -8.25 -4.15 -6.40
N ARG A 29 -7.19 -3.48 -6.85
CA ARG A 29 -5.81 -3.96 -6.64
C ARG A 29 -5.46 -3.94 -5.15
N ARG A 30 -4.85 -5.04 -4.69
CA ARG A 30 -4.34 -5.24 -3.33
C ARG A 30 -2.81 -5.25 -3.32
N VAL A 31 -2.21 -4.59 -2.34
CA VAL A 31 -0.75 -4.44 -2.19
C VAL A 31 -0.36 -4.29 -0.72
N LEU A 32 0.86 -4.69 -0.38
CA LEU A 32 1.37 -4.52 0.98
C LEU A 32 1.61 -3.04 1.32
N PRO A 33 1.34 -2.59 2.56
CA PRO A 33 1.46 -1.18 2.92
C PRO A 33 2.89 -0.62 2.82
N HIS A 34 3.92 -1.43 3.09
CA HIS A 34 5.32 -0.97 3.11
C HIS A 34 5.81 -0.53 1.72
N SER A 35 5.34 -1.19 0.66
CA SER A 35 5.81 -1.00 -0.71
C SER A 35 5.10 0.13 -1.46
N THR A 36 4.15 0.84 -0.84
CA THR A 36 3.42 1.94 -1.48
C THR A 36 3.52 3.26 -0.74
N GLY A 37 3.35 4.37 -1.46
CA GLY A 37 3.29 5.70 -0.84
C GLY A 37 2.07 5.87 0.07
N VAL A 38 0.89 5.45 -0.40
CA VAL A 38 -0.36 5.52 0.39
C VAL A 38 -0.32 4.63 1.62
N GLY A 39 0.24 3.41 1.51
CA GLY A 39 0.38 2.50 2.64
C GLY A 39 1.30 3.07 3.71
N LYS A 40 2.47 3.60 3.34
CA LYS A 40 3.35 4.30 4.28
C LYS A 40 2.68 5.50 4.94
N ALA A 41 1.88 6.28 4.20
CA ALA A 41 1.16 7.42 4.76
C ALA A 41 0.10 7.01 5.79
N LEU A 42 -0.60 5.89 5.57
CA LEU A 42 -1.55 5.32 6.54
C LEU A 42 -0.82 4.80 7.78
N LEU A 43 0.25 4.02 7.59
CA LEU A 43 1.04 3.48 8.71
C LEU A 43 1.69 4.57 9.56
N ALA A 44 2.02 5.73 8.99
CA ALA A 44 2.59 6.86 9.74
C ALA A 44 1.65 7.41 10.84
N HIS A 45 0.34 7.13 10.74
CA HIS A 45 -0.67 7.54 11.72
C HIS A 45 -1.22 6.35 12.54
N THR A 46 -0.64 5.16 12.36
CA THR A 46 -1.03 3.93 13.07
C THR A 46 -0.10 3.72 14.27
N PRO A 47 -0.59 3.23 15.43
CA PRO A 47 0.26 2.89 16.57
C PRO A 47 1.43 1.97 16.18
N ALA A 48 2.63 2.25 16.71
CA ALA A 48 3.85 1.60 16.26
C ALA A 48 3.90 0.08 16.54
N ASP A 49 3.22 -0.37 17.58
CA ASP A 49 3.02 -1.78 17.93
C ASP A 49 2.13 -2.50 16.91
N GLU A 50 1.03 -1.87 16.47
CA GLU A 50 0.18 -2.40 15.40
C GLU A 50 0.95 -2.50 14.07
N VAL A 51 1.76 -1.49 13.72
CA VAL A 51 2.63 -1.52 12.54
C VAL A 51 3.63 -2.68 12.65
N ARG A 52 4.29 -2.86 13.80
CA ARG A 52 5.21 -3.97 14.01
C ARG A 52 4.52 -5.33 13.92
N ALA A 53 3.32 -5.46 14.48
CA ALA A 53 2.54 -6.69 14.40
C ALA A 53 2.16 -7.02 12.95
N LEU A 54 1.74 -6.02 12.16
CA LEU A 54 1.46 -6.18 10.73
C LEU A 54 2.70 -6.66 9.99
N LEU A 55 3.84 -5.97 10.14
CA LEU A 55 5.09 -6.35 9.45
C LEU A 55 5.62 -7.72 9.88
N ALA A 56 5.38 -8.14 11.12
CA ALA A 56 5.71 -9.49 11.58
C ALA A 56 4.88 -10.58 10.90
N ARG A 57 3.60 -10.31 10.60
CA ARG A 57 2.72 -11.24 9.88
C ARG A 57 3.01 -11.28 8.37
N THR A 58 3.24 -10.12 7.76
CA THR A 58 3.34 -10.00 6.30
C THR A 58 4.77 -10.08 5.76
N GLY A 59 5.76 -9.83 6.62
CA GLY A 59 7.11 -9.52 6.18
C GLY A 59 7.18 -8.23 5.35
N MET A 60 8.33 -8.04 4.68
CA MET A 60 8.59 -6.94 3.75
C MET A 60 9.28 -7.48 2.50
N PRO A 61 8.58 -8.23 1.64
CA PRO A 61 9.17 -8.71 0.40
C PRO A 61 9.61 -7.53 -0.48
N ALA A 62 10.78 -7.69 -1.09
CA ALA A 62 11.35 -6.70 -1.97
C ALA A 62 10.71 -6.79 -3.38
N ALA A 63 10.05 -5.72 -3.80
CA ALA A 63 9.66 -5.47 -5.18
C ALA A 63 10.79 -4.78 -5.98
N THR A 64 11.74 -4.15 -5.29
CA THR A 64 12.94 -3.51 -5.86
C THR A 64 14.16 -3.70 -4.96
N GLU A 65 15.35 -3.28 -5.41
CA GLU A 65 16.57 -3.25 -4.56
C GLU A 65 16.43 -2.37 -3.31
N LYS A 66 15.48 -1.44 -3.28
CA LYS A 66 15.21 -0.54 -2.15
C LYS A 66 14.00 -0.96 -1.32
N THR A 67 13.65 -2.25 -1.41
CA THR A 67 12.39 -2.87 -0.95
C THR A 67 11.23 -2.55 -1.86
#